data_AF-A0A1I6EXB6-F1
#
_entry.id   AF-A0A1I6EXB6-F1
#
_cell.length_a   1.000
_cell.length_b   1.000
_cell.length_c   1.000
_cell.angle_alpha   90.00
_cell.angle_beta   90.00
_cell.angle_gamma   90.00
#
_symmetry.space_group_name_H-M   'P 1'
#
loop_
_entity.id
_entity.type
_entity.pdbx_description
1 polymer ?
#
loop_
_entity_poly.entity_id
_entity_poly.type
_entity_poly.pdbx_seq_one_letter_code
_entity_poly.pdbx_strand_id
1 'polypeptide(L)'
;MPLSRRPLALLAALALVSAVTACTNAAVGDPVGGPSEQQTPPSSKKPAPTQPPRDNIKLTVDNGRQSGGTVIAGAGDAPYNYAPAVMLDNGKVRAWWCSQLSAAPPGGDDILYSEGPSVGGPFSTAAPVFSGSGGSFDAIHTCDPSLVKIGDVYYMYYTGAARDNHANGSSVGVASSTDGVTWTRENGGQSFLGPAGDNIRENTYGAGQQSAIYVDGWVYLMFTDTTGLASHQNGAGQYVLRSKDPTFAKGVEALGQQGFKPVTTNNGPRTRSVVEAFSADWMWIDAVSSFAIAHETDNGTTITFWNKDFTRHPFEPVLIPGPWKEGPGLLRTPAGHAPINAKDPCGRVAIDVLRGTFDGPAGPTNISHFGIDVTGTKGCATAAEARVLNGYAVPSPERTLDVVAGGTLMRFERRSVAEKFSRGVLGTRPQGVESLKLTAKVPAGAPAVSAPDGTVGLLLDGKLWVVGSTELAALNSSPITAVSAEQWATYERLPDLVRS
;
A
#
# COMPACT_ATOMS: atom_id res chain seq x y z
N MET A 1 15.38 34.61 53.06
CA MET A 1 15.61 34.67 51.60
C MET A 1 17.07 34.99 51.33
N PRO A 2 17.68 34.47 50.24
CA PRO A 2 17.16 33.55 49.22
C PRO A 2 17.96 32.22 49.17
N LEU A 3 17.41 31.02 48.93
CA LEU A 3 16.60 30.42 47.84
C LEU A 3 17.38 30.06 46.56
N SER A 4 17.58 28.73 46.39
CA SER A 4 17.39 27.86 45.20
C SER A 4 17.74 28.36 43.80
N ARG A 5 18.45 27.51 43.03
CA ARG A 5 18.11 27.22 41.62
C ARG A 5 18.72 25.89 41.15
N ARG A 6 17.84 24.90 40.95
CA ARG A 6 18.03 23.80 39.98
C ARG A 6 17.95 24.39 38.56
N PRO A 7 18.68 23.89 37.56
CA PRO A 7 18.36 24.21 36.18
C PRO A 7 17.17 23.35 35.74
N LEU A 8 16.00 23.99 35.60
CA LEU A 8 14.99 23.53 34.65
C LEU A 8 15.56 23.81 33.25
N ALA A 9 15.93 22.76 32.52
CA ALA A 9 15.96 22.83 31.06
C ALA A 9 14.54 22.54 30.59
N LEU A 10 13.76 23.60 30.37
CA LEU A 10 12.42 23.54 29.81
C LEU A 10 12.42 24.33 28.49
N LEU A 11 11.93 23.66 27.44
CA LEU A 11 11.42 24.15 26.15
C LEU A 11 12.30 25.06 25.29
N ALA A 12 12.75 24.48 24.18
CA ALA A 12 12.59 25.09 22.86
C ALA A 12 12.53 23.99 21.79
N ALA A 13 11.44 23.21 21.77
CA ALA A 13 11.06 22.48 20.57
C ALA A 13 10.60 23.53 19.55
N LEU A 14 11.51 24.02 18.70
CA LEU A 14 11.12 24.64 17.44
C LEU A 14 10.64 23.52 16.52
N ALA A 15 9.41 23.05 16.78
CA ALA A 15 8.61 22.55 15.70
C ALA A 15 8.47 23.74 14.74
N LEU A 16 9.21 23.69 13.61
CA LEU A 16 8.97 24.56 12.46
C LEU A 16 7.61 24.17 11.86
N VAL A 17 6.55 24.43 12.63
CA VAL A 17 5.18 24.54 12.15
C VAL A 17 5.17 25.84 11.36
N SER A 18 5.54 25.73 10.09
CA SER A 18 4.99 26.67 9.12
C SER A 18 3.49 26.45 9.21
N ALA A 19 2.79 27.43 9.80
CA ALA A 19 1.36 27.51 9.69
C ALA A 19 1.06 27.54 8.19
N VAL A 20 0.61 26.40 7.65
CA VAL A 20 0.16 26.28 6.28
C VAL A 20 -1.05 27.19 6.20
N THR A 21 -0.82 28.42 5.72
CA THR A 21 -1.90 29.31 5.33
C THR A 21 -2.50 28.70 4.09
N ALA A 22 -3.53 27.90 4.33
CA ALA A 22 -4.35 27.21 3.35
C ALA A 22 -4.89 28.21 2.32
N CYS A 23 -4.41 28.07 1.09
CA CYS A 23 -5.03 28.51 -0.16
C CYS A 23 -4.29 27.77 -1.29
N THR A 24 -4.41 26.44 -1.37
CA THR A 24 -4.01 25.71 -2.58
C THR A 24 -5.17 24.84 -3.05
N ASN A 25 -5.76 25.25 -4.18
CA ASN A 25 -6.45 24.31 -5.05
C ASN A 25 -5.36 23.34 -5.55
N ALA A 26 -5.06 22.28 -4.78
CA ALA A 26 -3.91 21.42 -5.03
C ALA A 26 -3.95 20.89 -6.48
N ALA A 27 -3.05 21.41 -7.31
CA ALA A 27 -2.96 20.99 -8.70
C ALA A 27 -2.40 19.56 -8.73
N VAL A 28 -3.10 18.66 -9.40
CA VAL A 28 -2.55 17.34 -9.70
C VAL A 28 -1.44 17.55 -10.72
N GLY A 29 -0.30 16.86 -10.56
CA GLY A 29 0.83 17.02 -11.49
C GLY A 29 0.42 16.67 -12.92
N ASP A 30 1.12 17.24 -13.92
CA ASP A 30 0.77 17.00 -15.33
C ASP A 30 1.16 15.58 -15.80
N PRO A 31 0.34 14.93 -16.64
CA PRO A 31 0.70 13.68 -17.30
C PRO A 31 2.05 13.74 -18.02
N VAL A 32 2.84 12.67 -17.89
CA VAL A 32 4.09 12.49 -18.65
C VAL A 32 3.78 12.42 -20.15
N GLY A 33 4.54 13.16 -20.97
CA GLY A 33 4.47 13.04 -22.42
C GLY A 33 4.84 11.62 -22.86
N GLY A 34 3.91 10.95 -23.55
CA GLY A 34 4.15 9.60 -24.07
C GLY A 34 5.36 9.58 -25.01
N PRO A 35 6.14 8.49 -25.06
CA PRO A 35 7.11 8.32 -26.13
C PRO A 35 6.39 8.44 -27.48
N SER A 36 6.94 9.21 -28.42
CA SER A 36 6.47 9.17 -29.81
C SER A 36 6.63 7.73 -30.31
N GLU A 37 5.53 7.00 -30.48
CA GLU A 37 5.56 5.67 -31.08
C GLU A 37 6.15 5.79 -32.49
N GLN A 38 7.36 5.27 -32.69
CA GLN A 38 7.81 4.91 -34.03
C GLN A 38 6.88 3.81 -34.53
N GLN A 39 6.06 4.14 -35.53
CA GLN A 39 5.17 3.21 -36.20
C GLN A 39 5.97 2.06 -36.81
N THR A 40 5.95 0.92 -36.14
CA THR A 40 6.40 -0.35 -36.74
C THR A 40 5.34 -0.82 -37.75
N PRO A 41 5.71 -1.38 -38.92
CA PRO A 41 4.75 -1.79 -39.94
C PRO A 41 3.72 -2.81 -39.41
N PRO A 42 2.46 -2.76 -39.89
CA PRO A 42 1.37 -3.53 -39.29
C PRO A 42 1.53 -5.03 -39.52
N SER A 43 1.54 -5.78 -38.42
CA SER A 43 1.31 -7.23 -38.38
C SER A 43 -0.15 -7.54 -38.73
N SER A 44 -0.38 -8.56 -39.57
CA SER A 44 -1.69 -8.94 -40.12
C SER A 44 -2.62 -9.71 -39.17
N LYS A 45 -2.35 -9.73 -37.86
CA LYS A 45 -3.29 -10.25 -36.85
C LYS A 45 -4.01 -9.10 -36.17
N LYS A 46 -5.31 -8.95 -36.42
CA LYS A 46 -6.19 -8.01 -35.72
C LYS A 46 -6.07 -8.30 -34.21
N PRO A 47 -5.47 -7.40 -33.40
CA PRO A 47 -5.43 -7.58 -31.95
C PRO A 47 -6.86 -7.70 -31.43
N ALA A 48 -7.08 -8.51 -30.38
CA ALA A 48 -8.34 -8.45 -29.65
C ALA A 48 -8.61 -6.98 -29.27
N PRO A 49 -9.85 -6.48 -29.39
CA PRO A 49 -10.13 -5.08 -29.10
C PRO A 49 -9.76 -4.81 -27.63
N THR A 50 -8.66 -4.10 -27.44
CA THR A 50 -8.26 -3.56 -26.14
C THR A 50 -9.32 -2.53 -25.75
N GLN A 51 -9.90 -2.66 -24.56
CA GLN A 51 -10.78 -1.63 -24.04
C GLN A 51 -10.04 -0.28 -24.07
N PRO A 52 -10.73 0.83 -24.40
CA PRO A 52 -10.11 2.14 -24.34
C PRO A 52 -9.56 2.38 -22.92
N PRO A 53 -8.40 3.02 -22.79
CA PRO A 53 -7.83 3.33 -21.48
C PRO A 53 -8.81 4.21 -20.69
N ARG A 54 -8.99 3.92 -19.39
CA ARG A 54 -9.74 4.80 -18.48
C ARG A 54 -9.12 6.20 -18.49
N ASP A 55 -9.90 7.23 -18.70
CA ASP A 55 -9.42 8.60 -18.76
C ASP A 55 -10.48 9.51 -18.16
N ASN A 56 -10.13 10.19 -17.06
CA ASN A 56 -10.98 11.11 -16.31
C ASN A 56 -12.42 10.58 -16.09
N ILE A 57 -12.55 9.31 -15.73
CA ILE A 57 -13.86 8.74 -15.43
C ILE A 57 -14.34 9.30 -14.10
N LYS A 58 -15.53 9.92 -14.10
CA LYS A 58 -16.21 10.34 -12.88
C LYS A 58 -16.61 9.14 -12.02
N LEU A 59 -16.20 9.17 -10.76
CA LEU A 59 -16.52 8.16 -9.76
C LEU A 59 -17.75 8.58 -8.94
N THR A 60 -18.39 7.61 -8.29
CA THR A 60 -19.43 7.85 -7.28
C THR A 60 -18.86 7.54 -5.90
N VAL A 61 -19.24 8.34 -4.91
CA VAL A 61 -18.84 8.19 -3.51
C VAL A 61 -20.06 7.87 -2.68
N ASP A 62 -19.99 6.84 -1.85
CA ASP A 62 -21.02 6.51 -0.86
C ASP A 62 -20.38 5.98 0.46
N ASN A 63 -21.21 5.56 1.41
CA ASN A 63 -20.78 4.94 2.67
C ASN A 63 -19.73 5.77 3.44
N GLY A 64 -20.00 7.06 3.65
CA GLY A 64 -19.13 7.95 4.42
C GLY A 64 -18.96 7.46 5.86
N ARG A 65 -17.72 7.44 6.34
CA ARG A 65 -17.32 6.95 7.66
C ARG A 65 -16.52 8.03 8.40
N GLN A 66 -16.78 8.16 9.69
CA GLN A 66 -16.02 9.01 10.60
C GLN A 66 -16.09 8.41 12.02
N SER A 67 -14.96 8.32 12.72
CA SER A 67 -14.96 7.94 14.13
C SER A 67 -15.57 9.03 15.01
N GLY A 68 -16.15 8.64 16.15
CA GLY A 68 -16.69 9.59 17.13
C GLY A 68 -15.64 10.49 17.81
N GLY A 69 -14.35 10.25 17.53
CA GLY A 69 -13.22 10.99 18.07
C GLY A 69 -11.89 10.32 17.72
N THR A 70 -10.85 10.65 18.50
CA THR A 70 -9.51 10.06 18.40
C THR A 70 -9.56 8.54 18.52
N VAL A 71 -8.95 7.83 17.56
CA VAL A 71 -8.84 6.36 17.56
C VAL A 71 -7.44 5.88 17.94
N ILE A 72 -6.42 6.70 17.68
CA ILE A 72 -5.03 6.45 18.07
C ILE A 72 -4.47 7.69 18.75
N ALA A 73 -3.80 7.48 19.88
CA ALA A 73 -3.02 8.48 20.57
C ALA A 73 -1.76 7.81 21.16
N GLY A 74 -0.73 8.60 21.39
CA GLY A 74 0.45 8.19 22.14
C GLY A 74 0.10 7.87 23.59
N ALA A 75 1.01 7.17 24.27
CA ALA A 75 0.86 6.82 25.68
C ALA A 75 1.45 7.92 26.59
N GLY A 76 1.04 7.94 27.86
CA GLY A 76 1.71 8.73 28.90
C GLY A 76 1.81 10.22 28.58
N ASP A 77 3.05 10.67 28.34
CA ASP A 77 3.43 12.07 28.14
C ASP A 77 3.60 12.49 26.67
N ALA A 78 3.10 11.67 25.73
CA ALA A 78 3.15 11.96 24.30
C ALA A 78 2.52 13.33 23.93
N PRO A 79 3.33 14.28 23.42
CA PRO A 79 2.86 15.65 23.20
C PRO A 79 2.15 15.86 21.85
N TYR A 80 2.42 15.01 20.86
CA TYR A 80 1.85 15.06 19.49
C TYR A 80 1.74 13.66 18.89
N ASN A 81 0.91 13.48 17.86
CA ASN A 81 0.68 12.20 17.17
C ASN A 81 0.30 12.45 15.71
N TYR A 82 1.19 12.14 14.77
CA TYR A 82 0.98 12.43 13.35
C TYR A 82 1.75 11.48 12.42
N ALA A 83 1.56 11.62 11.11
CA ALA A 83 2.09 10.79 10.03
C ALA A 83 1.81 9.29 10.22
N PRO A 84 0.53 8.87 10.32
CA PRO A 84 0.21 7.46 10.51
C PRO A 84 0.48 6.64 9.25
N ALA A 85 1.17 5.50 9.39
CA ALA A 85 1.14 4.39 8.45
C ALA A 85 0.21 3.30 8.97
N VAL A 86 -0.73 2.84 8.14
CA VAL A 86 -1.81 1.93 8.55
C VAL A 86 -1.86 0.70 7.65
N MET A 87 -1.78 -0.49 8.26
CA MET A 87 -1.72 -1.75 7.55
C MET A 87 -2.74 -2.75 8.08
N LEU A 88 -3.54 -3.34 7.20
CA LEU A 88 -4.34 -4.53 7.47
C LEU A 88 -3.49 -5.77 7.20
N ASP A 89 -2.92 -6.37 8.26
CA ASP A 89 -2.17 -7.62 8.17
C ASP A 89 -2.75 -8.67 9.12
N ASN A 90 -2.92 -9.91 8.63
CA ASN A 90 -3.43 -11.05 9.39
C ASN A 90 -4.72 -10.76 10.18
N GLY A 91 -5.65 -10.00 9.58
CA GLY A 91 -6.94 -9.66 10.18
C GLY A 91 -6.88 -8.58 11.27
N LYS A 92 -5.73 -7.95 11.49
CA LYS A 92 -5.56 -6.82 12.41
C LYS A 92 -5.21 -5.55 11.66
N VAL A 93 -5.68 -4.42 12.17
CA VAL A 93 -5.19 -3.11 11.75
C VAL A 93 -4.03 -2.73 12.64
N ARG A 94 -2.85 -2.61 12.02
CA ARG A 94 -1.59 -2.21 12.62
C ARG A 94 -1.30 -0.76 12.23
N ALA A 95 -0.84 0.04 13.18
CA ALA A 95 -0.56 1.45 12.95
C ALA A 95 0.79 1.85 13.56
N TRP A 96 1.54 2.64 12.80
CA TRP A 96 2.78 3.29 13.23
C TRP A 96 2.66 4.78 12.98
N TRP A 97 3.18 5.63 13.86
CA TRP A 97 3.08 7.09 13.70
C TRP A 97 4.19 7.81 14.45
N CYS A 98 4.44 9.07 14.10
CA CYS A 98 5.36 9.93 14.82
C CYS A 98 4.76 10.43 16.12
N SER A 99 5.54 10.32 17.17
CA SER A 99 5.25 10.92 18.46
C SER A 99 6.58 11.10 19.21
N GLN A 100 6.50 11.28 20.52
CA GLN A 100 7.66 11.30 21.40
C GLN A 100 7.24 10.71 22.74
N LEU A 101 8.09 9.87 23.34
CA LEU A 101 7.89 9.36 24.69
C LEU A 101 9.16 9.56 25.51
N SER A 102 9.05 10.14 26.71
CA SER A 102 10.25 10.32 27.57
C SER A 102 10.91 8.99 27.98
N ALA A 103 10.19 7.87 27.85
CA ALA A 103 10.73 6.54 28.08
C ALA A 103 11.67 6.03 26.96
N ALA A 104 11.71 6.71 25.80
CA ALA A 104 12.49 6.34 24.63
C ALA A 104 13.68 7.31 24.44
N PRO A 105 14.91 6.90 24.78
CA PRO A 105 16.11 7.69 24.50
C PRO A 105 16.67 7.41 23.10
N PRO A 106 17.37 8.36 22.46
CA PRO A 106 17.57 9.75 22.90
C PRO A 106 16.29 10.57 22.76
N GLY A 107 16.18 11.67 23.51
CA GLY A 107 15.02 12.55 23.39
C GLY A 107 14.93 13.15 21.98
N GLY A 108 13.87 12.82 21.26
CA GLY A 108 13.56 13.26 19.90
C GLY A 108 12.25 12.66 19.42
N ASP A 109 12.00 12.67 18.11
CA ASP A 109 10.85 11.96 17.54
C ASP A 109 11.06 10.45 17.55
N ASP A 110 10.03 9.75 17.99
CA ASP A 110 9.92 8.30 17.97
C ASP A 110 8.81 7.85 17.01
N ILE A 111 8.98 6.66 16.47
CA ILE A 111 7.89 5.93 15.83
C ILE A 111 7.24 5.04 16.87
N LEU A 112 5.98 5.33 17.15
CA LEU A 112 5.13 4.54 18.04
C LEU A 112 4.36 3.49 17.24
N TYR A 113 3.86 2.48 17.94
CA TYR A 113 3.09 1.38 17.40
C TYR A 113 1.87 1.07 18.25
N SER A 114 0.78 0.68 17.59
CA SER A 114 -0.40 0.06 18.19
C SER A 114 -1.15 -0.79 17.15
N GLU A 115 -2.02 -1.69 17.62
CA GLU A 115 -2.88 -2.51 16.78
C GLU A 115 -4.29 -2.66 17.35
N GLY A 116 -5.25 -2.92 16.47
CA GLY A 116 -6.66 -3.14 16.82
C GLY A 116 -7.37 -4.06 15.83
N PRO A 117 -8.64 -4.42 16.12
CA PRO A 117 -9.43 -5.28 15.24
C PRO A 117 -10.01 -4.53 14.03
N SER A 118 -10.02 -3.19 14.05
CA SER A 118 -10.58 -2.36 12.99
C SER A 118 -9.88 -0.99 12.93
N VAL A 119 -10.01 -0.30 11.81
CA VAL A 119 -9.44 1.06 11.62
C VAL A 119 -10.09 2.10 12.53
N GLY A 120 -11.32 1.84 12.99
CA GLY A 120 -12.01 2.64 14.01
C GLY A 120 -11.62 2.27 15.45
N GLY A 121 -10.69 1.33 15.65
CA GLY A 121 -10.28 0.82 16.95
C GLY A 121 -11.21 -0.25 17.56
N PRO A 122 -11.12 -0.49 18.88
CA PRO A 122 -10.14 0.10 19.79
C PRO A 122 -8.72 -0.39 19.49
N PHE A 123 -7.74 0.49 19.64
CA PHE A 123 -6.31 0.18 19.52
C PHE A 123 -5.70 -0.17 20.89
N SER A 124 -4.65 -0.99 20.89
CA SER A 124 -3.87 -1.30 22.10
C SER A 124 -3.10 -0.08 22.61
N THR A 125 -2.55 -0.17 23.83
CA THR A 125 -1.68 0.88 24.37
C THR A 125 -0.47 1.08 23.47
N ALA A 126 -0.21 2.34 23.07
CA ALA A 126 0.92 2.69 22.23
C ALA A 126 2.25 2.38 22.91
N ALA A 127 3.22 1.91 22.12
CA ALA A 127 4.59 1.68 22.56
C ALA A 127 5.59 2.29 21.55
N PRO A 128 6.73 2.84 21.99
CA PRO A 128 7.79 3.26 21.07
C PRO A 128 8.46 2.01 20.51
N VAL A 129 8.63 1.94 19.19
CA VAL A 129 9.23 0.79 18.50
C VAL A 129 10.47 1.15 17.70
N PHE A 130 10.67 2.44 17.44
CA PHE A 130 11.85 2.93 16.75
C PHE A 130 12.16 4.36 17.20
N SER A 131 13.41 4.59 17.60
CA SER A 131 13.88 5.85 18.18
C SER A 131 15.22 6.23 17.55
N GLY A 132 15.65 7.48 17.77
CA GLY A 132 16.93 8.00 17.29
C GLY A 132 18.11 7.06 17.58
N SER A 133 19.04 6.95 16.65
CA SER A 133 20.16 6.00 16.78
C SER A 133 21.28 6.51 17.70
N GLY A 134 21.26 7.79 18.07
CA GLY A 134 22.37 8.47 18.73
C GLY A 134 23.53 8.85 17.80
N GLY A 135 23.47 8.51 16.50
CA GLY A 135 24.46 8.88 15.50
C GLY A 135 23.88 8.95 14.08
N SER A 136 24.73 9.09 13.05
CA SER A 136 24.28 9.13 11.64
C SER A 136 23.23 10.23 11.35
N PHE A 137 22.47 10.08 10.26
CA PHE A 137 21.43 11.02 9.82
C PHE A 137 20.19 11.02 10.73
N ASP A 138 19.96 9.94 11.49
CA ASP A 138 18.79 9.74 12.36
C ASP A 138 19.17 9.78 13.85
N ALA A 139 20.18 10.57 14.21
CA ALA A 139 20.75 10.57 15.55
C ALA A 139 19.74 10.93 16.63
N ILE A 140 18.81 11.83 16.32
CA ILE A 140 17.85 12.39 17.28
C ILE A 140 16.42 12.03 16.89
N HIS A 141 16.02 12.31 15.66
CA HIS A 141 14.63 12.15 15.22
C HIS A 141 14.48 10.97 14.27
N THR A 142 13.43 10.18 14.50
CA THR A 142 12.90 9.18 13.56
C THR A 142 11.39 9.36 13.41
N CYS A 143 10.92 9.60 12.19
CA CYS A 143 9.52 9.95 11.93
C CYS A 143 9.11 9.50 10.50
N ASP A 144 7.91 9.90 10.07
CA ASP A 144 7.18 9.56 8.87
C ASP A 144 7.29 8.08 8.48
N PRO A 145 6.88 7.14 9.34
CA PRO A 145 6.93 5.73 9.00
C PRO A 145 6.10 5.47 7.74
N SER A 146 6.65 4.67 6.83
CA SER A 146 5.88 4.04 5.76
C SER A 146 6.34 2.61 5.56
N LEU A 147 5.39 1.68 5.56
CA LEU A 147 5.69 0.25 5.59
C LEU A 147 5.15 -0.48 4.37
N VAL A 148 5.96 -1.41 3.87
CA VAL A 148 5.53 -2.51 2.99
C VAL A 148 6.07 -3.83 3.54
N LYS A 149 5.41 -4.94 3.22
CA LYS A 149 5.86 -6.29 3.55
C LYS A 149 6.09 -7.07 2.25
N ILE A 150 7.31 -7.58 2.08
CA ILE A 150 7.72 -8.35 0.92
C ILE A 150 8.11 -9.75 1.40
N GLY A 151 7.31 -10.76 1.04
CA GLY A 151 7.37 -12.06 1.69
C GLY A 151 7.03 -11.91 3.18
N ASP A 152 7.91 -12.39 4.05
CA ASP A 152 7.74 -12.33 5.50
C ASP A 152 8.43 -11.13 6.17
N VAL A 153 9.06 -10.25 5.38
CA VAL A 153 9.85 -9.12 5.89
C VAL A 153 9.10 -7.81 5.68
N TYR A 154 8.92 -7.07 6.77
CA TYR A 154 8.52 -5.66 6.74
C TYR A 154 9.73 -4.79 6.43
N TYR A 155 9.55 -3.83 5.54
CA TYR A 155 10.46 -2.72 5.30
C TYR A 155 9.77 -1.43 5.70
N MET A 156 10.36 -0.72 6.66
CA MET A 156 9.95 0.61 7.07
C MET A 156 10.89 1.63 6.46
N TYR A 157 10.35 2.53 5.66
CA TYR A 157 11.01 3.75 5.23
C TYR A 157 10.65 4.85 6.21
N TYR A 158 11.64 5.57 6.70
CA TYR A 158 11.46 6.58 7.75
C TYR A 158 12.33 7.82 7.46
N THR A 159 11.82 8.99 7.85
CA THR A 159 12.60 10.22 7.88
C THR A 159 13.48 10.21 9.13
N GLY A 160 14.75 10.57 8.97
CA GLY A 160 15.67 10.82 10.07
C GLY A 160 16.20 12.25 10.05
N ALA A 161 16.44 12.82 11.24
CA ALA A 161 17.20 14.05 11.39
C ALA A 161 18.16 13.97 12.60
N ALA A 162 19.39 14.43 12.39
CA ALA A 162 20.43 14.40 13.41
C ALA A 162 20.37 15.59 14.40
N ARG A 163 19.46 16.54 14.17
CA ARG A 163 19.28 17.79 14.93
C ARG A 163 17.91 18.42 14.68
N ASP A 164 17.40 19.16 15.67
CA ASP A 164 16.07 19.78 15.67
C ASP A 164 15.86 20.81 14.56
N ASN A 165 16.89 21.59 14.19
CA ASN A 165 16.70 22.69 13.24
C ASN A 165 16.62 22.26 11.77
N HIS A 166 16.70 20.95 11.49
CA HIS A 166 16.79 20.28 10.18
C HIS A 166 17.86 20.85 9.22
N ALA A 167 17.80 22.13 8.88
CA ALA A 167 18.74 22.88 8.03
C ALA A 167 18.98 22.20 6.68
N ASN A 168 17.87 21.80 6.03
CA ASN A 168 17.82 20.97 4.83
C ASN A 168 18.52 19.61 5.04
N GLY A 169 18.39 19.04 6.24
CA GLY A 169 19.10 17.83 6.66
C GLY A 169 18.24 16.59 6.79
N SER A 170 16.90 16.72 6.75
CA SER A 170 16.03 15.54 6.79
C SER A 170 16.33 14.66 5.58
N SER A 171 16.49 13.37 5.85
CA SER A 171 16.85 12.35 4.88
C SER A 171 16.11 11.06 5.22
N VAL A 172 16.01 10.15 4.25
CA VAL A 172 15.23 8.91 4.37
C VAL A 172 16.16 7.72 4.53
N GLY A 173 15.86 6.90 5.55
CA GLY A 173 16.46 5.59 5.77
C GLY A 173 15.46 4.46 5.58
N VAL A 174 15.99 3.24 5.66
CA VAL A 174 15.20 2.01 5.62
C VAL A 174 15.60 1.11 6.80
N ALA A 175 14.61 0.44 7.39
CA ALA A 175 14.79 -0.58 8.40
C ALA A 175 13.95 -1.80 8.04
N SER A 176 14.41 -3.00 8.42
CA SER A 176 13.69 -4.25 8.22
C SER A 176 13.25 -4.88 9.55
N SER A 177 12.19 -5.69 9.48
CA SER A 177 11.65 -6.41 10.62
C SER A 177 10.88 -7.65 10.16
N THR A 178 10.81 -8.68 11.01
CA THR A 178 9.96 -9.86 10.77
C THR A 178 8.64 -9.80 11.54
N ASP A 179 8.53 -8.93 12.55
CA ASP A 179 7.34 -8.75 13.38
C ASP A 179 6.70 -7.36 13.21
N GLY A 180 7.38 -6.40 12.57
CA GLY A 180 6.98 -5.00 12.42
C GLY A 180 7.04 -4.18 13.72
N VAL A 181 7.75 -4.67 14.74
CA VAL A 181 7.90 -4.04 16.07
C VAL A 181 9.37 -3.95 16.46
N THR A 182 10.16 -4.97 16.16
CA THR A 182 11.60 -5.01 16.39
C THR A 182 12.33 -4.74 15.09
N TRP A 183 13.11 -3.67 15.01
CA TRP A 183 13.66 -3.15 13.76
C TRP A 183 15.18 -3.24 13.70
N THR A 184 15.69 -3.56 12.52
CA THR A 184 17.11 -3.49 12.16
C THR A 184 17.30 -2.43 11.09
N ARG A 185 18.19 -1.46 11.33
CA ARG A 185 18.54 -0.46 10.32
C ARG A 185 19.27 -1.10 9.15
N GLU A 186 18.79 -0.86 7.95
CA GLU A 186 19.42 -1.33 6.72
C GLU A 186 20.50 -0.35 6.24
N ASN A 187 21.21 -0.70 5.16
CA ASN A 187 22.26 0.13 4.56
C ASN A 187 23.34 0.60 5.56
N GLY A 188 23.62 -0.21 6.59
CA GLY A 188 24.57 0.16 7.64
C GLY A 188 24.16 1.39 8.46
N GLY A 189 22.86 1.67 8.56
CA GLY A 189 22.33 2.85 9.27
C GLY A 189 22.55 4.18 8.55
N GLN A 190 22.80 4.15 7.24
CA GLN A 190 22.93 5.34 6.41
C GLN A 190 21.63 5.64 5.66
N SER A 191 21.34 6.92 5.44
CA SER A 191 20.25 7.35 4.56
C SER A 191 20.53 6.91 3.12
N PHE A 192 19.52 6.42 2.42
CA PHE A 192 19.63 6.15 0.98
C PHE A 192 19.14 7.33 0.12
N LEU A 193 18.42 8.28 0.71
CA LEU A 193 17.82 9.40 0.01
C LEU A 193 17.94 10.66 0.87
N GLY A 194 18.49 11.73 0.29
CA GLY A 194 18.55 13.05 0.88
C GLY A 194 17.94 14.12 -0.06
N PRO A 195 17.96 15.39 0.37
CA PRO A 195 17.50 16.49 -0.46
C PRO A 195 18.33 16.63 -1.73
N ALA A 196 17.68 16.97 -2.83
CA ALA A 196 18.37 17.22 -4.10
C ALA A 196 19.21 18.50 -4.09
N GLY A 197 18.79 19.52 -3.32
CA GLY A 197 19.47 20.81 -3.28
C GLY A 197 19.29 21.65 -4.54
N ASP A 198 18.25 21.38 -5.35
CA ASP A 198 18.02 22.10 -6.61
C ASP A 198 17.72 23.59 -6.36
N ASN A 199 16.84 23.88 -5.41
CA ASN A 199 16.39 25.20 -5.03
C ASN A 199 16.28 25.32 -3.50
N ILE A 200 17.07 26.18 -2.88
CA ILE A 200 16.99 26.43 -1.43
C ILE A 200 15.91 27.48 -1.15
N ARG A 201 15.00 27.16 -0.23
CA ARG A 201 13.83 27.97 0.13
C ARG A 201 13.81 28.24 1.64
N GLU A 202 12.86 29.04 2.09
CA GLU A 202 12.64 29.31 3.52
C GLU A 202 12.27 28.04 4.29
N ASN A 203 11.47 27.15 3.68
CA ASN A 203 11.20 25.85 4.25
C ASN A 203 12.45 24.97 4.19
N THR A 204 13.10 24.76 5.34
CA THR A 204 14.37 24.04 5.45
C THR A 204 14.21 22.55 5.79
N TYR A 205 13.06 21.94 5.49
CA TYR A 205 12.81 20.54 5.87
C TYR A 205 13.83 19.58 5.24
N GLY A 206 14.06 19.66 3.93
CA GLY A 206 14.82 18.68 3.16
C GLY A 206 13.92 17.62 2.51
N ALA A 207 14.34 16.35 2.55
CA ALA A 207 13.63 15.21 1.97
C ALA A 207 13.08 14.27 3.06
N GLY A 208 11.88 13.74 2.86
CA GLY A 208 11.21 12.88 3.86
C GLY A 208 9.74 12.69 3.56
N GLN A 209 8.94 12.41 4.60
CA GLN A 209 7.47 12.26 4.50
C GLN A 209 7.07 11.27 3.40
N GLN A 210 7.80 10.16 3.33
CA GLN A 210 7.66 9.18 2.27
C GLN A 210 6.50 8.22 2.49
N SER A 211 5.95 7.72 1.39
CA SER A 211 5.08 6.56 1.37
C SER A 211 5.51 5.53 0.31
N ALA A 212 5.47 4.26 0.67
CA ALA A 212 5.92 3.13 -0.12
C ALA A 212 4.77 2.19 -0.50
N ILE A 213 4.86 1.60 -1.70
CA ILE A 213 3.97 0.54 -2.21
C ILE A 213 4.82 -0.49 -2.97
N TYR A 214 4.50 -1.77 -2.85
CA TYR A 214 5.12 -2.84 -3.62
C TYR A 214 4.20 -3.38 -4.73
N VAL A 215 4.55 -3.12 -5.99
CA VAL A 215 3.75 -3.55 -7.17
C VAL A 215 4.65 -4.24 -8.19
N ASP A 216 4.29 -5.46 -8.59
CA ASP A 216 4.97 -6.23 -9.66
C ASP A 216 6.50 -6.30 -9.52
N GLY A 217 6.98 -6.56 -8.30
CA GLY A 217 8.41 -6.69 -8.03
C GLY A 217 9.16 -5.38 -7.77
N TRP A 218 8.46 -4.24 -7.81
CA TRP A 218 9.04 -2.92 -7.56
C TRP A 218 8.48 -2.32 -6.29
N VAL A 219 9.35 -1.77 -5.45
CA VAL A 219 8.96 -0.78 -4.45
C VAL A 219 8.94 0.57 -5.12
N TYR A 220 7.78 1.24 -5.07
CA TYR A 220 7.61 2.65 -5.42
C TYR A 220 7.65 3.44 -4.12
N LEU A 221 8.44 4.52 -4.08
CA LEU A 221 8.58 5.42 -2.95
C LEU A 221 8.20 6.83 -3.40
N MET A 222 7.05 7.32 -2.95
CA MET A 222 6.64 8.72 -3.07
C MET A 222 7.19 9.48 -1.88
N PHE A 223 7.70 10.70 -2.05
CA PHE A 223 8.32 11.47 -0.98
C PHE A 223 8.29 12.98 -1.23
N THR A 224 8.34 13.74 -0.14
CA THR A 224 8.51 15.20 -0.17
C THR A 224 9.98 15.56 -0.35
N ASP A 225 10.29 16.56 -1.17
CA ASP A 225 11.59 17.22 -1.18
C ASP A 225 11.41 18.74 -1.32
N THR A 226 11.55 19.46 -0.21
CA THR A 226 11.38 20.93 -0.17
C THR A 226 12.45 21.70 -0.95
N THR A 227 13.55 21.02 -1.28
CA THR A 227 14.63 21.58 -2.10
C THR A 227 14.46 21.25 -3.59
N GLY A 228 13.43 20.50 -3.96
CA GLY A 228 13.23 20.02 -5.32
C GLY A 228 12.98 21.12 -6.36
N LEU A 229 13.42 20.85 -7.60
CA LEU A 229 13.27 21.76 -8.73
C LEU A 229 11.80 22.06 -9.03
N ALA A 230 10.94 21.05 -9.06
CA ALA A 230 9.51 21.19 -9.34
C ALA A 230 8.65 21.43 -8.08
N SER A 231 9.27 21.76 -6.94
CA SER A 231 8.54 22.09 -5.71
C SER A 231 7.98 23.50 -5.80
N HIS A 232 6.79 23.70 -5.23
CA HIS A 232 6.14 25.00 -5.11
C HIS A 232 6.95 25.95 -4.20
N GLN A 233 6.57 27.23 -4.17
CA GLN A 233 7.30 28.26 -3.41
C GLN A 233 7.38 27.95 -1.90
N ASN A 234 6.35 27.32 -1.34
CA ASN A 234 6.33 26.85 0.04
C ASN A 234 7.15 25.56 0.28
N GLY A 235 7.68 24.94 -0.78
CA GLY A 235 8.39 23.66 -0.74
C GLY A 235 7.51 22.43 -1.02
N ALA A 236 6.21 22.59 -1.27
CA ALA A 236 5.31 21.47 -1.50
C ALA A 236 5.63 20.74 -2.82
N GLY A 237 5.61 19.41 -2.79
CA GLY A 237 5.85 18.59 -3.97
C GLY A 237 6.18 17.14 -3.61
N GLN A 238 5.45 16.21 -4.22
CA GLN A 238 5.68 14.76 -4.10
C GLN A 238 6.43 14.21 -5.31
N TYR A 239 7.53 13.49 -5.08
CA TYR A 239 8.40 12.89 -6.09
C TYR A 239 8.38 11.37 -5.98
N VAL A 240 8.78 10.65 -7.03
CA VAL A 240 8.73 9.18 -7.02
C VAL A 240 10.07 8.56 -7.43
N LEU A 241 10.61 7.72 -6.56
CA LEU A 241 11.64 6.73 -6.90
C LEU A 241 11.01 5.34 -6.97
N ARG A 242 11.63 4.42 -7.72
CA ARG A 242 11.33 2.99 -7.61
C ARG A 242 12.58 2.13 -7.69
N SER A 243 12.57 0.98 -7.02
CA SER A 243 13.61 -0.04 -7.15
C SER A 243 13.05 -1.45 -6.95
N LYS A 244 13.71 -2.45 -7.52
CA LYS A 244 13.48 -3.87 -7.17
C LYS A 244 14.25 -4.27 -5.92
N ASP A 245 15.25 -3.49 -5.53
CA ASP A 245 15.93 -3.63 -4.24
C ASP A 245 15.17 -2.82 -3.19
N PRO A 246 14.55 -3.46 -2.18
CA PRO A 246 13.77 -2.74 -1.17
C PRO A 246 14.61 -1.79 -0.32
N THR A 247 15.94 -1.92 -0.31
CA THR A 247 16.80 -0.97 0.42
C THR A 247 17.18 0.27 -0.40
N PHE A 248 16.77 0.35 -1.67
CA PHE A 248 17.13 1.41 -2.61
C PHE A 248 18.64 1.63 -2.78
N ALA A 249 19.46 0.61 -2.45
CA ALA A 249 20.92 0.68 -2.58
C ALA A 249 21.39 0.55 -4.04
N LYS A 250 20.58 -0.05 -4.92
CA LYS A 250 20.90 -0.25 -6.34
C LYS A 250 19.64 -0.30 -7.21
N GLY A 251 19.85 -0.14 -8.52
CA GLY A 251 18.79 -0.32 -9.52
C GLY A 251 17.64 0.67 -9.38
N VAL A 252 17.94 1.86 -8.88
CA VAL A 252 16.93 2.91 -8.63
C VAL A 252 16.60 3.63 -9.93
N GLU A 253 15.31 3.86 -10.14
CA GLU A 253 14.78 4.72 -11.18
C GLU A 253 14.03 5.90 -10.55
N ALA A 254 14.16 7.09 -11.14
CA ALA A 254 13.41 8.28 -10.75
C ALA A 254 12.37 8.63 -11.81
N LEU A 255 11.19 9.06 -11.36
CA LEU A 255 10.16 9.60 -12.25
C LEU A 255 10.54 11.02 -12.68
N GLY A 256 10.72 11.21 -13.98
CA GLY A 256 10.90 12.54 -14.60
C GLY A 256 9.82 12.85 -15.63
N GLN A 257 10.02 13.93 -16.39
CA GLN A 257 9.10 14.37 -17.45
C GLN A 257 8.91 13.37 -18.60
N GLN A 258 9.79 12.38 -18.72
CA GLN A 258 9.76 11.31 -19.74
C GLN A 258 9.53 9.92 -19.12
N GLY A 259 8.94 9.87 -17.93
CA GLY A 259 8.70 8.65 -17.18
C GLY A 259 9.89 8.23 -16.32
N PHE A 260 9.89 6.98 -15.88
CA PHE A 260 10.96 6.43 -15.05
C PHE A 260 12.25 6.22 -15.84
N LYS A 261 13.37 6.70 -15.29
CA LYS A 261 14.72 6.48 -15.83
C LYS A 261 15.68 6.06 -14.73
N PRO A 262 16.64 5.15 -15.02
CA PRO A 262 17.71 4.81 -14.07
C PRO A 262 18.48 6.06 -13.62
N VAL A 263 18.84 6.11 -12.34
CA VAL A 263 19.66 7.19 -11.76
C VAL A 263 20.95 6.63 -11.19
N THR A 264 22.01 7.44 -11.25
CA THR A 264 23.31 7.12 -10.63
C THR A 264 23.36 7.53 -9.16
N THR A 265 22.47 8.42 -8.74
CA THR A 265 22.30 8.87 -7.36
C THR A 265 20.82 9.08 -7.05
N ASN A 266 20.40 8.73 -5.84
CA ASN A 266 19.04 8.94 -5.37
C ASN A 266 18.75 10.44 -5.11
N ASN A 267 19.79 11.28 -5.01
CA ASN A 267 19.68 12.72 -4.74
C ASN A 267 19.68 13.57 -6.03
N GLY A 268 19.39 12.96 -7.17
CA GLY A 268 19.31 13.68 -8.45
C GLY A 268 18.16 14.70 -8.50
N PRO A 269 18.16 15.61 -9.50
CA PRO A 269 17.19 16.69 -9.58
C PRO A 269 15.73 16.24 -9.56
N ARG A 270 14.88 16.95 -8.81
CA ARG A 270 13.46 16.66 -8.62
C ARG A 270 12.61 17.34 -9.69
N THR A 271 12.68 16.81 -10.90
CA THR A 271 12.17 17.48 -12.10
C THR A 271 10.66 17.40 -12.31
N ARG A 272 9.94 16.53 -11.58
CA ARG A 272 8.51 16.32 -11.78
C ARG A 272 7.81 15.89 -10.49
N SER A 273 6.89 16.71 -10.02
CA SER A 273 6.00 16.35 -8.92
C SER A 273 4.72 15.63 -9.41
N VAL A 274 4.22 14.65 -8.66
CA VAL A 274 2.94 13.95 -8.94
C VAL A 274 1.73 14.64 -8.29
N VAL A 275 1.95 15.41 -7.23
CA VAL A 275 0.94 16.22 -6.56
C VAL A 275 1.60 17.32 -5.73
N GLU A 276 1.00 18.51 -5.70
CA GLU A 276 1.36 19.58 -4.77
C GLU A 276 0.87 19.23 -3.35
N ALA A 277 1.72 18.57 -2.57
CA ALA A 277 1.41 18.23 -1.18
C ALA A 277 2.67 18.10 -0.33
N PHE A 278 2.50 18.28 0.98
CA PHE A 278 3.36 17.70 2.02
C PHE A 278 2.65 16.46 2.57
N SER A 279 3.40 15.53 3.16
CA SER A 279 2.85 14.35 3.86
C SER A 279 1.70 13.68 3.11
N ALA A 280 2.00 12.95 2.04
CA ALA A 280 1.01 12.24 1.24
C ALA A 280 1.18 10.73 1.39
N ASP A 281 0.07 10.00 1.40
CA ASP A 281 0.07 8.53 1.34
C ASP A 281 -0.62 8.06 0.06
N TRP A 282 -0.34 6.85 -0.35
CA TRP A 282 -0.88 6.29 -1.58
C TRP A 282 -1.05 4.78 -1.49
N MET A 283 -1.95 4.26 -2.32
CA MET A 283 -2.17 2.83 -2.47
C MET A 283 -2.34 2.42 -3.94
N TRP A 284 -2.06 1.16 -4.23
CA TRP A 284 -2.38 0.56 -5.51
C TRP A 284 -3.77 -0.08 -5.48
N ILE A 285 -4.61 0.23 -6.47
CA ILE A 285 -5.93 -0.39 -6.63
C ILE A 285 -5.83 -1.46 -7.73
N ASP A 286 -5.70 -2.72 -7.33
CA ASP A 286 -5.55 -3.85 -8.25
C ASP A 286 -6.67 -3.94 -9.28
N ALA A 287 -7.91 -3.74 -8.85
CA ALA A 287 -9.10 -3.86 -9.70
C ALA A 287 -9.11 -2.91 -10.90
N VAL A 288 -8.32 -1.82 -10.88
CA VAL A 288 -8.27 -0.81 -11.96
C VAL A 288 -6.85 -0.46 -12.40
N SER A 289 -5.85 -1.15 -11.87
CA SER A 289 -4.43 -0.92 -12.16
C SER A 289 -4.03 0.56 -12.07
N SER A 290 -4.40 1.21 -10.97
CA SER A 290 -4.17 2.64 -10.76
C SER A 290 -3.68 2.92 -9.34
N PHE A 291 -2.80 3.92 -9.21
CA PHE A 291 -2.48 4.53 -7.92
C PHE A 291 -3.61 5.44 -7.49
N ALA A 292 -3.91 5.44 -6.19
CA ALA A 292 -4.73 6.44 -5.52
C ALA A 292 -3.83 7.17 -4.51
N ILE A 293 -3.65 8.48 -4.69
CA ILE A 293 -2.82 9.33 -3.84
C ILE A 293 -3.74 10.15 -2.95
N ALA A 294 -3.63 9.94 -1.65
CA ALA A 294 -4.31 10.70 -0.63
C ALA A 294 -3.42 11.86 -0.17
N HIS A 295 -3.94 13.07 -0.26
CA HIS A 295 -3.27 14.29 0.19
C HIS A 295 -4.28 15.27 0.76
N GLU A 296 -3.88 16.04 1.76
CA GLU A 296 -4.77 16.98 2.42
C GLU A 296 -4.94 18.27 1.61
N THR A 297 -6.16 18.82 1.67
CA THR A 297 -6.62 20.03 0.97
C THR A 297 -7.60 20.78 1.87
N ASP A 298 -7.98 22.01 1.54
CA ASP A 298 -8.79 22.88 2.42
C ASP A 298 -10.03 22.22 3.07
N ASN A 299 -10.65 21.24 2.40
CA ASN A 299 -11.90 20.61 2.85
C ASN A 299 -11.74 19.17 3.37
N GLY A 300 -10.52 18.64 3.44
CA GLY A 300 -10.24 17.26 3.84
C GLY A 300 -9.21 16.58 2.95
N THR A 301 -9.28 15.25 2.86
CA THR A 301 -8.30 14.44 2.12
C THR A 301 -8.81 14.26 0.70
N THR A 302 -8.12 14.86 -0.27
CA THR A 302 -8.37 14.62 -1.68
C THR A 302 -7.64 13.35 -2.12
N ILE A 303 -8.34 12.50 -2.87
CA ILE A 303 -7.78 11.32 -3.51
C ILE A 303 -7.65 11.59 -5.01
N THR A 304 -6.43 11.64 -5.51
CA THR A 304 -6.12 11.74 -6.95
C THR A 304 -5.69 10.39 -7.50
N PHE A 305 -5.89 10.16 -8.80
CA PHE A 305 -5.65 8.86 -9.40
C PHE A 305 -4.65 8.94 -10.56
N TRP A 306 -3.72 8.00 -10.61
CA TRP A 306 -2.70 7.89 -11.65
C TRP A 306 -2.68 6.49 -12.25
N ASN A 307 -2.50 6.37 -13.56
CA ASN A 307 -2.10 5.09 -14.12
C ASN A 307 -0.65 4.77 -13.72
N LYS A 308 -0.27 3.51 -13.84
CA LYS A 308 1.04 3.00 -13.42
C LYS A 308 2.25 3.79 -13.95
N ASP A 309 2.13 4.31 -15.17
CA ASP A 309 3.20 5.01 -15.88
C ASP A 309 3.16 6.54 -15.71
N PHE A 310 2.22 7.07 -14.92
CA PHE A 310 2.02 8.51 -14.69
C PHE A 310 1.79 9.32 -15.98
N THR A 311 1.16 8.70 -16.99
CA THR A 311 0.85 9.32 -18.29
C THR A 311 -0.60 9.78 -18.42
N ARG A 312 -1.44 9.58 -17.39
CA ARG A 312 -2.85 10.04 -17.37
C ARG A 312 -3.50 9.86 -16.00
N HIS A 313 -4.61 10.57 -15.82
CA HIS A 313 -5.54 10.40 -14.71
C HIS A 313 -6.70 9.47 -15.10
N PRO A 314 -6.77 8.25 -14.57
CA PRO A 314 -7.85 7.31 -14.94
C PRO A 314 -9.22 7.76 -14.45
N PHE A 315 -9.26 8.54 -13.37
CA PHE A 315 -10.47 8.98 -12.69
C PHE A 315 -10.35 10.42 -12.24
N GLU A 316 -11.50 11.11 -12.15
CA GLU A 316 -11.58 12.41 -11.48
C GLU A 316 -11.27 12.26 -9.97
N PRO A 317 -10.68 13.28 -9.32
CA PRO A 317 -10.42 13.24 -7.88
C PRO A 317 -11.70 13.09 -7.05
N VAL A 318 -11.60 12.45 -5.88
CA VAL A 318 -12.69 12.38 -4.89
C VAL A 318 -12.23 12.94 -3.55
N LEU A 319 -13.17 13.40 -2.73
CA LEU A 319 -12.89 14.03 -1.43
C LEU A 319 -13.41 13.17 -0.27
N ILE A 320 -12.56 12.95 0.73
CA ILE A 320 -12.94 12.50 2.07
C ILE A 320 -13.06 13.75 2.95
N PRO A 321 -14.28 14.25 3.20
CA PRO A 321 -14.46 15.50 3.93
C PRO A 321 -14.11 15.35 5.41
N GLY A 322 -13.79 16.46 6.05
CA GLY A 322 -13.63 16.53 7.50
C GLY A 322 -12.37 17.27 7.93
N PRO A 323 -12.21 17.50 9.24
CA PRO A 323 -11.06 18.18 9.77
C PRO A 323 -9.80 17.35 9.57
N TRP A 324 -8.70 18.05 9.32
CA TRP A 324 -7.35 17.49 9.25
C TRP A 324 -6.35 18.55 9.70
N LYS A 325 -5.17 18.09 10.10
CA LYS A 325 -4.01 18.92 10.47
C LYS A 325 -2.71 18.34 9.96
N GLU A 326 -2.63 17.01 10.01
CA GLU A 326 -1.52 16.26 9.46
C GLU A 326 -2.05 14.89 9.04
N GLY A 327 -1.47 14.35 7.99
CA GLY A 327 -1.79 13.06 7.40
C GLY A 327 -1.80 13.23 5.89
N PRO A 328 -2.32 12.25 5.13
CA PRO A 328 -3.12 11.11 5.58
C PRO A 328 -2.32 9.79 5.72
N GLY A 329 -2.88 8.83 6.44
CA GLY A 329 -2.46 7.42 6.44
C GLY A 329 -3.56 6.51 5.94
N LEU A 330 -3.40 5.95 4.74
CA LEU A 330 -4.37 5.03 4.13
C LEU A 330 -4.31 3.66 4.80
N LEU A 331 -5.48 3.06 5.05
CA LEU A 331 -5.59 1.65 5.42
C LEU A 331 -5.26 0.79 4.19
N ARG A 332 -4.12 0.09 4.23
CA ARG A 332 -3.61 -0.67 3.09
C ARG A 332 -3.29 -2.12 3.44
N THR A 333 -3.21 -3.00 2.46
CA THR A 333 -2.66 -4.35 2.62
C THR A 333 -1.15 -4.29 2.90
N PRO A 334 -0.48 -5.40 3.26
CA PRO A 334 0.95 -5.38 3.50
C PRO A 334 1.79 -4.95 2.28
N ALA A 335 1.29 -5.14 1.05
CA ALA A 335 1.96 -4.65 -0.16
C ALA A 335 1.70 -3.14 -0.45
N GLY A 336 0.88 -2.46 0.36
CA GLY A 336 0.45 -1.08 0.10
C GLY A 336 -0.74 -0.99 -0.87
N HIS A 337 -1.55 -2.05 -1.02
CA HIS A 337 -2.70 -2.05 -1.93
C HIS A 337 -4.00 -1.71 -1.19
N ALA A 338 -5.02 -1.29 -1.93
CA ALA A 338 -6.36 -1.12 -1.39
C ALA A 338 -6.94 -2.47 -0.91
N PRO A 339 -7.58 -2.53 0.28
CA PRO A 339 -8.32 -3.72 0.70
C PRO A 339 -9.42 -4.09 -0.29
N ILE A 340 -9.55 -5.38 -0.59
CA ILE A 340 -10.51 -5.89 -1.57
C ILE A 340 -11.90 -5.95 -0.94
N ASN A 341 -12.89 -5.31 -1.56
CA ASN A 341 -14.27 -5.44 -1.11
C ASN A 341 -14.77 -6.88 -1.32
N ALA A 342 -15.27 -7.51 -0.26
CA ALA A 342 -15.68 -8.92 -0.29
C ALA A 342 -16.89 -9.20 -1.20
N LYS A 343 -17.76 -8.21 -1.40
CA LYS A 343 -19.02 -8.36 -2.16
C LYS A 343 -18.89 -7.87 -3.59
N ASP A 344 -18.11 -6.81 -3.80
CA ASP A 344 -17.90 -6.19 -5.11
C ASP A 344 -16.42 -5.86 -5.33
N PRO A 345 -15.55 -6.87 -5.53
CA PRO A 345 -14.10 -6.69 -5.67
C PRO A 345 -13.69 -5.94 -6.93
N CYS A 346 -14.60 -5.75 -7.90
CA CYS A 346 -14.31 -5.09 -9.18
C CYS A 346 -14.87 -3.68 -9.26
N GLY A 347 -16.05 -3.44 -8.69
CA GLY A 347 -16.78 -2.19 -8.81
C GLY A 347 -16.65 -1.25 -7.61
N ARG A 348 -16.16 -1.74 -6.46
CA ARG A 348 -16.13 -0.99 -5.20
C ARG A 348 -14.76 -1.05 -4.53
N VAL A 349 -14.28 0.12 -4.12
CA VAL A 349 -13.01 0.28 -3.40
C VAL A 349 -13.27 1.07 -2.13
N ALA A 350 -12.98 0.47 -0.97
CA ALA A 350 -13.01 1.19 0.30
C ALA A 350 -11.73 2.02 0.43
N ILE A 351 -11.88 3.30 0.76
CA ILE A 351 -10.77 4.21 1.03
C ILE A 351 -10.96 4.73 2.46
N ASP A 352 -10.14 4.23 3.38
CA ASP A 352 -10.13 4.62 4.78
C ASP A 352 -8.80 5.30 5.10
N VAL A 353 -8.85 6.41 5.82
CA VAL A 353 -7.71 7.21 6.23
C VAL A 353 -7.71 7.43 7.74
N LEU A 354 -6.53 7.40 8.33
CA LEU A 354 -6.24 7.99 9.63
C LEU A 354 -5.50 9.31 9.41
N ARG A 355 -5.88 10.36 10.15
CA ARG A 355 -5.22 11.67 10.10
C ARG A 355 -5.35 12.41 11.42
N GLY A 356 -4.35 13.21 11.75
CA GLY A 356 -4.41 14.17 12.86
C GLY A 356 -5.46 15.24 12.58
N THR A 357 -6.20 15.65 13.61
CA THR A 357 -7.36 16.55 13.47
C THR A 357 -7.27 17.81 14.32
N PHE A 358 -6.24 17.91 15.16
CA PHE A 358 -6.07 19.00 16.10
C PHE A 358 -4.61 19.43 16.17
N ASP A 359 -4.37 20.74 16.15
CA ASP A 359 -3.05 21.31 16.41
C ASP A 359 -2.94 21.58 17.91
N GLY A 360 -2.22 20.71 18.60
CA GLY A 360 -1.86 20.92 20.00
C GLY A 360 -0.71 21.91 20.16
N PRO A 361 -0.39 22.30 21.41
CA PRO A 361 0.72 23.23 21.69
C PRO A 361 2.08 22.76 21.19
N ALA A 362 2.27 21.44 21.03
CA ALA A 362 3.51 20.82 20.60
C ALA A 362 3.48 20.27 19.15
N GLY A 363 2.31 20.29 18.49
CA GLY A 363 2.14 19.76 17.13
C GLY A 363 0.81 19.06 16.90
N PRO A 364 0.61 18.51 15.69
CA PRO A 364 -0.61 17.81 15.32
C PRO A 364 -0.85 16.57 16.17
N THR A 365 -2.12 16.30 16.52
CA THR A 365 -2.53 15.16 17.34
C THR A 365 -3.99 14.76 17.02
N ASN A 366 -4.59 13.92 17.88
CA ASN A 366 -5.96 13.42 17.77
C ASN A 366 -6.21 12.67 16.46
N ILE A 367 -5.39 11.64 16.20
CA ILE A 367 -5.52 10.79 15.01
C ILE A 367 -6.90 10.13 15.02
N SER A 368 -7.72 10.49 14.03
CA SER A 368 -9.11 10.08 13.88
C SER A 368 -9.31 9.35 12.55
N HIS A 369 -10.34 8.51 12.48
CA HIS A 369 -10.68 7.72 11.29
C HIS A 369 -11.72 8.44 10.43
N PHE A 370 -11.47 8.49 9.13
CA PHE A 370 -12.42 8.89 8.09
C PHE A 370 -12.39 7.87 6.95
N GLY A 371 -13.47 7.78 6.17
CA GLY A 371 -13.46 6.92 5.00
C GLY A 371 -14.67 7.09 4.10
N ILE A 372 -14.55 6.54 2.90
CA ILE A 372 -15.59 6.49 1.88
C ILE A 372 -15.48 5.18 1.12
N ASP A 373 -16.56 4.80 0.43
CA ASP A 373 -16.46 3.83 -0.65
C ASP A 373 -16.56 4.55 -1.99
N VAL A 374 -15.65 4.20 -2.89
CA VAL A 374 -15.63 4.65 -4.27
C VAL A 374 -16.22 3.55 -5.15
N THR A 375 -17.16 3.93 -6.02
CA THR A 375 -17.82 3.04 -6.98
C THR A 375 -17.83 3.62 -8.40
N GLY A 376 -18.25 2.81 -9.36
CA GLY A 376 -18.24 3.20 -10.79
C GLY A 376 -16.87 3.03 -11.45
N THR A 377 -15.96 2.33 -10.81
CA THR A 377 -14.57 2.08 -11.26
C THR A 377 -14.50 1.24 -12.54
N LYS A 378 -15.53 0.43 -12.80
CA LYS A 378 -15.59 -0.57 -13.89
C LYS A 378 -14.36 -1.47 -13.90
N GLY A 379 -13.92 -1.94 -12.73
CA GLY A 379 -12.70 -2.74 -12.58
C GLY A 379 -12.80 -4.17 -13.13
N CYS A 380 -11.69 -4.90 -13.06
CA CYS A 380 -11.53 -6.26 -13.60
C CYS A 380 -11.77 -6.34 -15.11
N ALA A 381 -11.41 -5.29 -15.86
CA ALA A 381 -11.59 -5.22 -17.30
C ALA A 381 -10.46 -5.94 -18.06
N THR A 382 -9.26 -6.00 -17.47
CA THR A 382 -8.09 -6.65 -18.07
C THR A 382 -7.67 -7.91 -17.28
N ALA A 383 -6.84 -8.77 -17.89
CA ALA A 383 -6.28 -9.92 -17.19
C ALA A 383 -5.47 -9.54 -15.95
N ALA A 384 -4.78 -8.39 -15.98
CA ALA A 384 -4.03 -7.88 -14.85
C ALA A 384 -4.97 -7.48 -13.71
N GLU A 385 -6.02 -6.73 -14.01
CA GLU A 385 -7.03 -6.31 -13.03
C GLU A 385 -7.81 -7.49 -12.46
N ALA A 386 -8.10 -8.50 -13.28
CA ALA A 386 -8.80 -9.71 -12.85
C ALA A 386 -7.99 -10.54 -11.83
N ARG A 387 -6.71 -10.26 -11.59
CA ARG A 387 -5.94 -10.90 -10.51
C ARG A 387 -6.48 -10.56 -9.12
N VAL A 388 -7.18 -9.44 -8.96
CA VAL A 388 -7.89 -9.09 -7.70
C VAL A 388 -8.92 -10.17 -7.32
N LEU A 389 -9.40 -10.92 -8.31
CA LEU A 389 -10.34 -12.01 -8.14
C LEU A 389 -9.69 -13.32 -7.68
N ASN A 390 -8.39 -13.35 -7.40
CA ASN A 390 -7.75 -14.54 -6.82
C ASN A 390 -8.54 -15.04 -5.59
N GLY A 391 -8.93 -16.31 -5.61
CA GLY A 391 -9.80 -16.93 -4.61
C GLY A 391 -11.30 -16.63 -4.77
N TYR A 392 -11.77 -15.99 -5.84
CA TYR A 392 -13.20 -15.84 -6.13
C TYR A 392 -13.66 -16.86 -7.17
N ALA A 393 -14.90 -17.31 -7.02
CA ALA A 393 -15.63 -18.04 -8.05
C ALA A 393 -16.44 -17.06 -8.91
N VAL A 394 -16.47 -17.30 -10.22
CA VAL A 394 -17.25 -16.53 -11.18
C VAL A 394 -18.06 -17.46 -12.10
N PRO A 395 -19.17 -17.00 -12.69
CA PRO A 395 -19.91 -17.78 -13.66
C PRO A 395 -19.02 -18.19 -14.84
N SER A 396 -19.08 -19.46 -15.23
CA SER A 396 -18.39 -19.97 -16.42
C SER A 396 -19.29 -19.87 -17.66
N PRO A 397 -18.70 -19.85 -18.88
CA PRO A 397 -19.46 -19.97 -20.13
C PRO A 397 -20.23 -21.29 -20.28
N GLU A 398 -19.89 -22.32 -19.50
CA GLU A 398 -20.50 -23.66 -19.56
C GLU A 398 -21.65 -23.84 -18.53
N ARG A 399 -22.20 -22.74 -17.98
CA ARG A 399 -23.20 -22.75 -16.89
C ARG A 399 -22.71 -23.48 -15.63
N THR A 400 -21.40 -23.41 -15.38
CA THR A 400 -20.73 -23.91 -14.18
C THR A 400 -20.01 -22.75 -13.47
N LEU A 401 -19.03 -23.02 -12.62
CA LEU A 401 -18.21 -21.98 -11.98
C LEU A 401 -16.73 -22.12 -12.35
N ASP A 402 -16.04 -21.00 -12.54
CA ASP A 402 -14.59 -20.92 -12.62
C ASP A 402 -14.06 -20.27 -11.33
N VAL A 403 -13.10 -20.89 -10.65
CA VAL A 403 -12.34 -20.26 -9.56
C VAL A 403 -11.07 -19.65 -10.14
N VAL A 404 -10.83 -18.38 -9.83
CA VAL A 404 -9.61 -17.68 -10.22
C VAL A 404 -8.50 -18.01 -9.20
N ALA A 405 -7.36 -18.49 -9.67
CA ALA A 405 -6.21 -18.76 -8.81
C ALA A 405 -4.89 -18.53 -9.55
N GLY A 406 -3.97 -17.76 -8.95
CA GLY A 406 -2.64 -17.52 -9.51
C GLY A 406 -2.64 -16.87 -10.91
N GLY A 407 -3.72 -16.17 -11.28
CA GLY A 407 -3.89 -15.63 -12.64
C GLY A 407 -4.33 -16.68 -13.69
N THR A 408 -4.80 -17.85 -13.25
CA THR A 408 -5.42 -18.88 -14.10
C THR A 408 -6.82 -19.21 -13.59
N LEU A 409 -7.50 -20.09 -14.32
CA LEU A 409 -8.85 -20.56 -14.00
C LEU A 409 -8.86 -22.07 -13.77
N MET A 410 -9.64 -22.49 -12.79
CA MET A 410 -10.05 -23.88 -12.59
C MET A 410 -11.56 -23.98 -12.66
N ARG A 411 -12.09 -24.79 -13.59
CA ARG A 411 -13.54 -24.92 -13.84
C ARG A 411 -14.12 -26.07 -13.04
N PHE A 412 -15.21 -25.83 -12.32
CA PHE A 412 -15.86 -26.81 -11.46
C PHE A 412 -17.28 -27.07 -11.96
N GLU A 413 -17.61 -28.32 -12.25
CA GLU A 413 -19.00 -28.69 -12.59
C GLU A 413 -19.94 -28.52 -11.40
N ARG A 414 -19.45 -28.81 -10.18
CA ARG A 414 -20.23 -28.67 -8.96
C ARG A 414 -19.97 -27.34 -8.28
N ARG A 415 -21.03 -26.53 -8.18
CA ARG A 415 -21.03 -25.26 -7.45
C ARG A 415 -20.55 -25.40 -6.01
N SER A 416 -21.07 -26.39 -5.29
CA SER A 416 -20.71 -26.63 -3.88
C SER A 416 -19.22 -26.93 -3.69
N VAL A 417 -18.56 -27.53 -4.68
CA VAL A 417 -17.12 -27.78 -4.65
C VAL A 417 -16.36 -26.47 -4.91
N ALA A 418 -16.76 -25.70 -5.92
CA ALA A 418 -16.14 -24.40 -6.20
C ALA A 418 -16.21 -23.45 -4.99
N GLU A 419 -17.35 -23.42 -4.31
CA GLU A 419 -17.59 -22.58 -3.14
C GLU A 419 -16.63 -22.86 -1.98
N LYS A 420 -16.19 -24.12 -1.81
CA LYS A 420 -15.19 -24.51 -0.79
C LYS A 420 -13.77 -23.98 -1.06
N PHE A 421 -13.50 -23.53 -2.27
CA PHE A 421 -12.21 -22.94 -2.67
C PHE A 421 -12.35 -21.47 -3.05
N SER A 422 -13.47 -20.86 -2.67
CA SER A 422 -13.73 -19.46 -2.97
C SER A 422 -14.09 -18.68 -1.72
N ARG A 423 -13.46 -17.52 -1.55
CA ARG A 423 -13.86 -16.54 -0.51
C ARG A 423 -15.15 -15.80 -0.85
N GLY A 424 -15.65 -15.97 -2.07
CA GLY A 424 -16.91 -15.38 -2.54
C GLY A 424 -17.25 -15.83 -3.96
N VAL A 425 -18.54 -15.78 -4.30
CA VAL A 425 -19.07 -16.08 -5.63
C VAL A 425 -19.65 -14.82 -6.24
N LEU A 426 -19.14 -14.43 -7.40
CA LEU A 426 -19.69 -13.29 -8.15
C LEU A 426 -20.94 -13.71 -8.93
N GLY A 427 -21.91 -12.78 -9.02
CA GLY A 427 -23.12 -12.98 -9.83
C GLY A 427 -22.88 -12.85 -11.34
N THR A 428 -21.80 -12.18 -11.74
CA THR A 428 -21.45 -11.91 -13.13
C THR A 428 -19.99 -12.27 -13.39
N ARG A 429 -19.66 -12.61 -14.65
CA ARG A 429 -18.28 -12.86 -15.07
C ARG A 429 -17.64 -11.55 -15.55
N PRO A 430 -16.62 -11.02 -14.87
CA PRO A 430 -15.93 -9.81 -15.33
C PRO A 430 -15.13 -10.08 -16.61
N GLN A 431 -15.04 -9.07 -17.48
CA GLN A 431 -14.41 -9.21 -18.81
C GLN A 431 -12.95 -9.67 -18.73
N GLY A 432 -12.17 -9.15 -17.78
CA GLY A 432 -10.77 -9.51 -17.63
C GLY A 432 -10.54 -11.00 -17.36
N VAL A 433 -11.56 -11.69 -16.84
CA VAL A 433 -11.52 -13.13 -16.60
C VAL A 433 -11.52 -13.94 -17.91
N GLU A 434 -12.08 -13.41 -18.99
CA GLU A 434 -12.08 -14.09 -20.31
C GLU A 434 -10.67 -14.27 -20.86
N SER A 435 -9.73 -13.43 -20.45
CA SER A 435 -8.32 -13.50 -20.86
C SER A 435 -7.47 -14.43 -19.99
N LEU A 436 -8.03 -14.99 -18.91
CA LEU A 436 -7.32 -15.91 -18.03
C LEU A 436 -7.33 -17.34 -18.62
N LYS A 437 -6.18 -18.01 -18.52
CA LYS A 437 -6.02 -19.37 -19.03
C LYS A 437 -6.75 -20.37 -18.13
N LEU A 438 -7.61 -21.20 -18.73
CA LEU A 438 -8.15 -22.39 -18.07
C LEU A 438 -7.06 -23.46 -17.95
N THR A 439 -6.73 -23.85 -16.72
CA THR A 439 -5.66 -24.82 -16.43
C THR A 439 -6.15 -26.20 -16.04
N ALA A 440 -7.37 -26.31 -15.52
CA ALA A 440 -7.97 -27.59 -15.17
C ALA A 440 -9.51 -27.52 -15.19
N LYS A 441 -10.14 -28.66 -15.45
CA LYS A 441 -11.56 -28.90 -15.22
C LYS A 441 -11.72 -29.92 -14.10
N VAL A 442 -12.69 -29.71 -13.22
CA VAL A 442 -13.06 -30.57 -12.10
C VAL A 442 -14.46 -31.12 -12.39
N PRO A 443 -14.54 -32.27 -13.08
CA PRO A 443 -15.82 -32.90 -13.34
C PRO A 443 -16.41 -33.49 -12.07
N ALA A 444 -17.73 -33.57 -12.01
CA ALA A 444 -18.43 -34.31 -10.98
C ALA A 444 -18.01 -35.78 -11.04
N GLY A 445 -17.67 -36.36 -9.90
CA GLY A 445 -17.23 -37.75 -9.82
C GLY A 445 -15.83 -38.01 -10.37
N ALA A 446 -15.00 -36.97 -10.55
CA ALA A 446 -13.59 -37.14 -10.92
C ALA A 446 -12.92 -38.20 -10.02
N PRO A 447 -12.19 -39.19 -10.53
CA PRO A 447 -11.53 -40.19 -9.70
C PRO A 447 -10.63 -39.53 -8.65
N ALA A 448 -10.65 -40.04 -7.42
CA ALA A 448 -9.81 -39.57 -6.34
C ALA A 448 -8.86 -40.69 -5.90
N VAL A 449 -7.68 -40.30 -5.44
CA VAL A 449 -6.72 -41.21 -4.81
C VAL A 449 -6.38 -40.74 -3.40
N SER A 450 -6.14 -41.68 -2.49
CA SER A 450 -5.71 -41.39 -1.11
C SER A 450 -4.33 -41.96 -0.84
N ALA A 451 -3.43 -41.12 -0.35
CA ALA A 451 -2.12 -41.51 0.16
C ALA A 451 -2.22 -42.28 1.50
N PRO A 452 -1.17 -43.03 1.89
CA PRO A 452 -1.14 -43.71 3.18
C PRO A 452 -1.26 -42.80 4.40
N ASP A 453 -0.89 -41.51 4.26
CA ASP A 453 -1.02 -40.49 5.31
C ASP A 453 -2.44 -39.90 5.42
N GLY A 454 -3.38 -40.38 4.59
CA GLY A 454 -4.77 -39.93 4.55
C GLY A 454 -5.02 -38.72 3.63
N THR A 455 -3.99 -38.16 3.00
CA THR A 455 -4.15 -37.06 2.05
C THR A 455 -4.88 -37.53 0.79
N VAL A 456 -5.88 -36.77 0.35
CA VAL A 456 -6.68 -37.07 -0.84
C VAL A 456 -6.38 -36.08 -1.96
N GLY A 457 -6.30 -36.59 -3.19
CA GLY A 457 -6.21 -35.77 -4.40
C GLY A 457 -7.16 -36.24 -5.50
N LEU A 458 -7.66 -35.31 -6.30
CA LEU A 458 -8.46 -35.60 -7.49
C LEU A 458 -7.54 -35.78 -8.70
N LEU A 459 -7.81 -36.81 -9.51
CA LEU A 459 -7.14 -37.05 -10.77
C LEU A 459 -7.86 -36.30 -11.88
N LEU A 460 -7.21 -35.27 -12.42
CA LEU A 460 -7.72 -34.37 -13.44
C LEU A 460 -6.78 -34.42 -14.65
N ASP A 461 -7.24 -34.97 -15.77
CA ASP A 461 -6.44 -35.15 -16.99
C ASP A 461 -5.06 -35.80 -16.73
N GLY A 462 -5.02 -36.80 -15.83
CA GLY A 462 -3.81 -37.54 -15.45
C GLY A 462 -2.91 -36.83 -14.43
N LYS A 463 -3.27 -35.63 -13.98
CA LYS A 463 -2.56 -34.87 -12.95
C LYS A 463 -3.29 -34.94 -11.62
N LEU A 464 -2.56 -34.89 -10.52
CA LEU A 464 -3.10 -34.92 -9.17
C LEU A 464 -3.28 -33.49 -8.64
N TRP A 465 -4.51 -33.14 -8.29
CA TRP A 465 -4.80 -31.93 -7.54
C TRP A 465 -5.11 -32.29 -6.09
N VAL A 466 -4.31 -31.80 -5.14
CA VAL A 466 -4.41 -32.20 -3.73
C VAL A 466 -5.52 -31.42 -3.03
N VAL A 467 -6.58 -32.14 -2.66
CA VAL A 467 -7.77 -31.56 -2.01
C VAL A 467 -7.73 -31.71 -0.49
N GLY A 468 -6.76 -32.45 0.06
CA GLY A 468 -6.56 -32.59 1.50
C GLY A 468 -7.29 -33.78 2.06
N SER A 469 -8.57 -33.66 2.40
CA SER A 469 -9.33 -34.72 3.07
C SER A 469 -10.42 -35.34 2.19
N THR A 470 -11.04 -36.43 2.68
CA THR A 470 -12.12 -37.15 2.00
C THR A 470 -13.40 -36.32 1.83
N GLU A 471 -13.60 -35.25 2.62
CA GLU A 471 -14.80 -34.40 2.57
C GLU A 471 -15.02 -33.83 1.16
N LEU A 472 -13.94 -33.34 0.53
CA LEU A 472 -14.01 -32.72 -0.79
C LEU A 472 -14.26 -33.74 -1.91
N ALA A 473 -13.66 -34.93 -1.80
CA ALA A 473 -13.97 -36.03 -2.71
C ALA A 473 -15.45 -36.46 -2.58
N ALA A 474 -15.96 -36.58 -1.35
CA ALA A 474 -17.37 -36.89 -1.12
C ALA A 474 -18.31 -35.80 -1.68
N LEU A 475 -18.00 -34.52 -1.46
CA LEU A 475 -18.76 -33.40 -1.99
C LEU A 475 -18.79 -33.39 -3.52
N ASN A 476 -17.68 -33.79 -4.15
CA ASN A 476 -17.60 -33.95 -5.60
C ASN A 476 -18.23 -35.27 -6.12
N SER A 477 -18.66 -36.16 -5.22
CA SER A 477 -19.06 -37.55 -5.52
C SER A 477 -17.96 -38.38 -6.20
N SER A 478 -16.71 -38.07 -5.88
CA SER A 478 -15.51 -38.72 -6.39
C SER A 478 -15.26 -40.06 -5.71
N PRO A 479 -15.13 -41.17 -6.45
CA PRO A 479 -14.73 -42.45 -5.88
C PRO A 479 -13.24 -42.40 -5.47
N ILE A 480 -12.93 -42.86 -4.25
CA ILE A 480 -11.57 -42.82 -3.69
C ILE A 480 -10.92 -44.21 -3.81
N THR A 481 -9.69 -44.24 -4.34
CA THR A 481 -8.84 -45.44 -4.40
C THR A 481 -7.55 -45.22 -3.60
N ALA A 482 -7.21 -46.14 -2.70
CA ALA A 482 -5.94 -46.07 -1.97
C ALA A 482 -4.75 -46.41 -2.86
N VAL A 483 -3.67 -45.65 -2.76
CA VAL A 483 -2.42 -45.84 -3.53
C VAL A 483 -1.22 -45.94 -2.59
N SER A 484 -0.12 -46.55 -3.05
CA SER A 484 1.12 -46.62 -2.27
C SER A 484 1.81 -45.25 -2.20
N ALA A 485 2.77 -45.08 -1.28
CA ALA A 485 3.55 -43.85 -1.16
C ALA A 485 4.37 -43.57 -2.44
N GLU A 486 4.89 -44.63 -3.07
CA GLU A 486 5.64 -44.56 -4.32
C GLU A 486 4.74 -44.10 -5.46
N GLN A 487 3.53 -44.66 -5.57
CA GLN A 487 2.55 -44.24 -6.58
C GLN A 487 2.08 -42.80 -6.36
N TRP A 488 1.86 -42.38 -5.11
CA TRP A 488 1.50 -41.01 -4.80
C TRP A 488 2.57 -39.99 -5.22
N ALA A 489 3.85 -40.36 -5.09
CA ALA A 489 4.98 -39.50 -5.43
C ALA A 489 5.19 -39.33 -6.96
N THR A 490 4.65 -40.23 -7.80
CA THR A 490 4.85 -40.16 -9.26
C THR A 490 3.86 -39.25 -9.98
N TYR A 491 2.75 -38.86 -9.35
CA TYR A 491 1.78 -37.99 -10.00
C TYR A 491 2.33 -36.57 -10.22
N GLU A 492 2.18 -36.08 -11.45
CA GLU A 492 2.37 -34.66 -11.73
C GLU A 492 1.30 -33.85 -10.98
N ARG A 493 1.72 -32.78 -10.28
CA ARG A 493 0.82 -31.99 -9.42
C ARG A 493 0.28 -30.76 -10.13
N LEU A 494 -1.01 -30.53 -9.96
CA LEU A 494 -1.62 -29.24 -10.27
C LEU A 494 -1.35 -28.23 -9.15
N PRO A 495 -1.34 -26.92 -9.44
CA PRO A 495 -1.24 -25.89 -8.41
C PRO A 495 -2.37 -26.02 -7.39
N ASP A 496 -2.04 -25.85 -6.11
CA ASP A 496 -3.05 -25.79 -5.06
C ASP A 496 -3.85 -24.49 -5.16
N LEU A 497 -5.15 -24.58 -4.89
CA LEU A 497 -5.99 -23.41 -4.72
C LEU A 497 -5.89 -22.93 -3.27
N VAL A 498 -5.93 -21.62 -3.05
CA VAL A 498 -6.06 -21.05 -1.70
C VAL A 498 -7.38 -21.55 -1.10
N ARG A 499 -7.31 -22.26 0.03
CA ARG A 499 -8.51 -22.70 0.75
C ARG A 499 -9.10 -21.52 1.50
N SER A 500 -10.42 -21.34 1.39
CA SER A 500 -11.18 -20.30 2.09
C SER A 500 -11.44 -20.65 3.54
#